data_AF-A0A432SVT3-F1
#
_entry.id   AF-A0A432SVT3-F1
#
_cell.length_a   1.000
_cell.length_b   1.000
_cell.length_c   1.000
_cell.angle_alpha   90.00
_cell.angle_beta   90.00
_cell.angle_gamma   90.00
#
_symmetry.space_group_name_H-M   'P 1'
#
loop_
_entity.id
_entity.type
_entity.pdbx_description
1 polymer ?
#
loop_
_entity_poly.entity_id
_entity_poly.type
_entity_poly.pdbx_seq_one_letter_code
_entity_poly.pdbx_strand_id
1 'polypeptide(L)'
;MDWNERILCYNSKMKKIAIKFSIDKFDDIKSIAEHLQHFIIEDDYTISSISKKIIANELIVLDINMEENITSFIEFIEELNEEKVVYELYKIVNGDWDKYELDNLKLDTMPKWISTFIGLNILWSGIMTFLQFFYIYDWYSEKYEWGGIASIIVSFFTASVPIYSSVVAYWSVTELSNWESYEAILVFFAYYFPFLWIMIKVLYENRWYRFWH
;
A
#
# COMPACT_ATOMS: atom_id res chain seq x y z
N MET A 1 32.92 25.28 -5.69
CA MET A 1 31.74 24.50 -5.25
C MET A 1 31.50 23.44 -6.29
N ASP A 2 31.92 22.24 -5.93
CA ASP A 2 32.10 21.09 -6.81
C ASP A 2 30.73 20.49 -7.17
N TRP A 3 30.57 19.96 -8.39
CA TRP A 3 29.31 19.36 -8.85
C TRP A 3 28.89 18.19 -7.94
N ASN A 4 29.86 17.53 -7.31
CA ASN A 4 29.67 16.44 -6.36
C ASN A 4 28.94 16.84 -5.06
N GLU A 5 29.03 18.10 -4.62
CA GLU A 5 28.37 18.53 -3.37
C GLU A 5 26.87 18.80 -3.56
N ARG A 6 26.40 19.08 -4.80
CA ARG A 6 24.97 19.32 -5.06
C ARG A 6 24.15 18.04 -5.11
N ILE A 7 24.75 16.92 -5.51
CA ILE A 7 24.06 15.61 -5.57
C ILE A 7 23.81 15.07 -4.15
N LEU A 8 24.68 15.38 -3.19
CA LEU A 8 24.56 14.87 -1.82
C LEU A 8 23.45 15.57 -1.00
N CYS A 9 23.10 16.82 -1.32
CA CYS A 9 22.07 17.55 -0.57
C CYS A 9 20.63 17.35 -1.07
N TYR A 10 20.42 16.81 -2.27
CA TYR A 10 19.08 16.58 -2.82
C TYR A 10 18.54 15.15 -2.55
N ASN A 11 19.35 14.29 -1.94
CA ASN A 11 19.14 12.84 -1.97
C ASN A 11 18.71 12.21 -0.63
N SER A 12 18.05 12.95 0.25
CA SER A 12 17.62 12.40 1.56
C SER A 12 16.38 11.49 1.48
N LYS A 13 15.84 11.22 0.29
CA LYS A 13 14.66 10.38 0.10
C LYS A 13 14.75 9.35 -1.01
N MET A 14 15.79 9.38 -1.85
CA MET A 14 15.86 8.39 -2.92
C MET A 14 16.54 7.11 -2.44
N LYS A 15 15.81 5.99 -2.43
CA LYS A 15 16.37 4.66 -2.23
C LYS A 15 17.03 4.25 -3.55
N LYS A 16 18.32 4.53 -3.68
CA LYS A 16 19.13 4.00 -4.79
C LYS A 16 19.70 2.64 -4.41
N ILE A 17 19.53 1.66 -5.28
CA ILE A 17 20.22 0.37 -5.22
C ILE A 17 21.12 0.31 -6.44
N ALA A 18 22.28 -0.34 -6.34
CA ALA A 18 23.05 -0.68 -7.53
C ALA A 18 23.19 -2.20 -7.64
N ILE A 19 23.18 -2.67 -8.88
CA ILE A 19 23.39 -4.08 -9.21
C ILE A 19 24.59 -4.20 -10.12
N LYS A 20 25.36 -5.27 -9.91
CA LYS A 20 26.52 -5.62 -10.72
C LYS A 20 26.40 -7.08 -11.14
N PHE A 21 26.60 -7.37 -12.41
CA PHE A 21 26.40 -8.70 -12.99
C PHE A 21 27.73 -9.35 -13.35
N SER A 22 27.89 -10.63 -13.00
CA SER A 22 29.02 -11.47 -13.44
C SER A 22 28.48 -12.55 -14.38
N ILE A 23 28.36 -12.22 -15.66
CA ILE A 23 27.75 -13.09 -16.67
C ILE A 23 28.81 -13.55 -17.69
N ASP A 24 28.94 -14.86 -17.85
CA ASP A 24 29.86 -15.48 -18.83
C ASP A 24 29.19 -15.75 -20.20
N LYS A 25 27.86 -15.65 -20.30
CA LYS A 25 27.09 -15.94 -21.53
C LYS A 25 26.27 -14.75 -22.01
N PHE A 26 26.36 -14.45 -23.30
CA PHE A 26 25.73 -13.27 -23.89
C PHE A 26 24.21 -13.39 -24.11
N ASP A 27 23.64 -14.59 -23.98
CA ASP A 27 22.29 -14.90 -24.47
C ASP A 27 21.17 -14.18 -23.68
N ASP A 28 21.39 -13.84 -22.40
CA ASP A 28 20.36 -13.25 -21.53
C ASP A 28 20.53 -11.75 -21.28
N ILE A 29 21.62 -11.14 -21.77
CA ILE A 29 22.00 -9.74 -21.48
C ILE A 29 20.92 -8.76 -21.96
N LYS A 30 20.25 -9.07 -23.08
CA LYS A 30 19.21 -8.21 -23.63
C LYS A 30 17.95 -8.23 -22.76
N SER A 31 17.51 -9.42 -22.32
CA SER A 31 16.35 -9.59 -21.43
C SER A 31 16.56 -8.87 -20.09
N ILE A 32 17.75 -9.04 -19.51
CA ILE A 32 18.16 -8.37 -18.27
C ILE A 32 18.17 -6.85 -18.46
N ALA A 33 18.71 -6.35 -19.57
CA ALA A 33 18.75 -4.92 -19.84
C ALA A 33 17.36 -4.31 -20.06
N GLU A 34 16.43 -5.03 -20.70
CA GLU A 34 15.04 -4.63 -20.86
C GLU A 34 14.35 -4.50 -19.49
N HIS A 35 14.53 -5.46 -18.58
CA HIS A 35 13.98 -5.38 -17.22
C HIS A 35 14.59 -4.24 -16.41
N LEU A 36 15.91 -4.07 -16.43
CA LEU A 36 16.60 -3.01 -15.68
C LEU A 36 16.20 -1.61 -16.14
N GLN A 37 15.88 -1.43 -17.42
CA GLN A 37 15.47 -0.13 -17.97
C GLN A 37 14.24 0.45 -17.25
N HIS A 38 13.33 -0.42 -16.77
CA HIS A 38 12.12 0.00 -16.05
C HIS A 38 12.43 0.63 -14.69
N PHE A 39 13.60 0.34 -14.11
CA PHE A 39 14.00 0.82 -12.79
C PHE A 39 14.98 2.01 -12.85
N ILE A 40 15.33 2.51 -14.03
CA ILE A 40 16.33 3.58 -14.20
C ILE A 40 15.62 4.87 -14.61
N ILE A 41 15.60 5.85 -13.71
CA ILE A 41 14.90 7.13 -13.89
C ILE A 41 15.87 8.28 -14.23
N GLU A 42 17.13 8.18 -13.80
CA GLU A 42 18.17 9.19 -14.03
C GLU A 42 19.24 8.67 -15.01
N ASP A 43 19.54 9.49 -16.03
CA ASP A 43 20.42 9.27 -17.19
C ASP A 43 19.85 8.47 -18.39
N ASP A 44 20.42 8.73 -19.57
CA ASP A 44 20.04 8.20 -20.88
C ASP A 44 20.49 6.73 -21.06
N TYR A 45 19.82 5.82 -20.35
CA TYR A 45 20.09 4.39 -20.39
C TYR A 45 19.17 3.68 -21.40
N THR A 46 19.54 3.80 -22.67
CA THR A 46 19.06 2.85 -23.69
C THR A 46 19.45 1.42 -23.30
N ILE A 47 18.68 0.42 -23.75
CA ILE A 47 19.01 -1.01 -23.59
C ILE A 47 20.47 -1.28 -23.97
N SER A 48 20.97 -0.65 -25.04
CA SER A 48 22.37 -0.79 -25.48
C SER A 48 23.39 -0.31 -24.45
N SER A 49 23.09 0.81 -23.76
CA SER A 49 23.94 1.35 -22.69
C SER A 49 23.97 0.40 -21.49
N ILE A 50 22.80 -0.10 -21.07
CA ILE A 50 22.67 -1.05 -19.98
C ILE A 50 23.41 -2.36 -20.31
N SER A 51 23.20 -2.92 -21.49
CA SER A 51 23.91 -4.12 -21.95
C SER A 51 25.43 -3.94 -21.94
N LYS A 52 25.95 -2.78 -22.37
CA LYS A 52 27.39 -2.49 -22.29
C LYS A 52 27.89 -2.49 -20.86
N LYS A 53 27.14 -1.92 -19.92
CA LYS A 53 27.49 -1.92 -18.49
C LYS A 53 27.48 -3.32 -17.88
N ILE A 54 26.50 -4.14 -18.25
CA ILE A 54 26.44 -5.56 -17.87
C ILE A 54 27.69 -6.28 -18.36
N ILE A 55 28.04 -6.15 -19.65
CA ILE A 55 29.22 -6.79 -20.27
C ILE A 55 30.52 -6.29 -19.61
N ALA A 56 30.59 -5.00 -19.29
CA ALA A 56 31.75 -4.38 -18.64
C ALA A 56 31.84 -4.68 -17.13
N ASN A 57 30.87 -5.40 -16.55
CA ASN A 57 30.79 -5.67 -15.13
C ASN A 57 30.80 -4.37 -14.29
N GLU A 58 30.10 -3.34 -14.78
CA GLU A 58 29.96 -2.05 -14.11
C GLU A 58 28.76 -2.03 -13.15
N LEU A 59 28.81 -1.12 -12.17
CA LEU A 59 27.66 -0.86 -11.29
C LEU A 59 26.56 -0.13 -12.07
N ILE A 60 25.36 -0.72 -12.06
CA ILE A 60 24.16 -0.15 -12.65
C ILE A 60 23.31 0.38 -11.50
N VAL A 61 23.16 1.71 -11.43
CA VAL A 61 22.37 2.37 -10.39
C VAL A 61 20.90 2.36 -10.80
N LEU A 62 20.07 1.84 -9.93
CA LEU A 62 18.63 1.72 -10.07
C LEU A 62 17.93 2.65 -9.09
N ASP A 63 16.87 3.30 -9.57
CA ASP A 63 15.97 4.09 -8.76
C ASP A 63 14.70 3.26 -8.44
N ILE A 64 14.68 2.73 -7.22
CA ILE A 64 13.54 1.97 -6.67
C ILE A 64 12.67 2.84 -5.76
N ASN A 65 12.59 4.15 -6.01
CA ASN A 65 11.83 5.08 -5.18
C ASN A 65 10.34 4.79 -5.11
N MET A 66 9.79 4.19 -6.17
CA MET A 66 8.38 3.82 -6.20
C MET A 66 8.21 2.45 -5.53
N GLU A 67 7.20 2.35 -4.67
CA GLU A 67 6.90 1.12 -3.92
C GLU A 67 6.60 -0.07 -4.85
N GLU A 68 6.06 0.18 -6.04
CA GLU A 68 5.84 -0.82 -7.09
C GLU A 68 7.16 -1.28 -7.75
N ASN A 69 8.12 -0.37 -7.95
CA ASN A 69 9.44 -0.71 -8.48
C ASN A 69 10.19 -1.66 -7.54
N ILE A 70 9.91 -1.59 -6.23
CA ILE A 70 10.48 -2.51 -5.25
C ILE A 70 9.95 -3.93 -5.47
N THR A 71 8.63 -4.12 -5.59
CA THR A 71 8.05 -5.46 -5.77
C THR A 71 8.51 -6.07 -7.08
N SER A 72 8.43 -5.34 -8.20
CA SER A 72 8.90 -5.83 -9.49
C SER A 72 10.42 -6.07 -9.49
N PHE A 73 11.19 -5.32 -8.71
CA PHE A 73 12.62 -5.58 -8.54
C PHE A 73 12.88 -6.88 -7.76
N ILE A 74 12.13 -7.17 -6.69
CA ILE A 74 12.26 -8.44 -5.96
C ILE A 74 11.96 -9.61 -6.89
N GLU A 75 10.83 -9.57 -7.61
CA GLU A 75 10.43 -10.62 -8.56
C GLU A 75 11.52 -10.85 -9.60
N PHE A 76 12.08 -9.78 -10.16
CA PHE A 76 13.21 -9.85 -11.07
C PHE A 76 14.46 -10.49 -10.44
N ILE A 77 14.81 -10.16 -9.20
CA ILE A 77 15.95 -10.78 -8.51
C ILE A 77 15.69 -12.26 -8.23
N GLU A 78 14.45 -12.66 -7.92
CA GLU A 78 14.05 -14.06 -7.75
C GLU A 78 14.18 -14.84 -9.07
N GLU A 79 13.73 -14.27 -10.20
CA GLU A 79 13.91 -14.85 -11.54
C GLU A 79 15.41 -15.05 -11.86
N LEU A 80 16.26 -14.06 -11.56
CA LEU A 80 17.71 -14.21 -11.74
C LEU A 80 18.31 -15.33 -10.89
N ASN A 81 17.80 -15.54 -9.67
CA ASN A 81 18.23 -16.64 -8.81
C ASN A 81 17.82 -18.00 -9.39
N GLU A 82 16.61 -18.12 -9.96
CA GLU A 82 16.12 -19.32 -10.64
C GLU A 82 16.97 -19.66 -11.87
N GLU A 83 17.32 -18.63 -12.66
CA GLU A 83 18.18 -18.73 -13.85
C GLU A 83 19.67 -18.91 -13.49
N LYS A 84 20.04 -18.87 -12.20
CA LYS A 84 21.41 -18.97 -11.69
C LYS A 84 22.35 -17.90 -12.24
N VAL A 85 21.81 -16.70 -12.48
CA VAL A 85 22.60 -15.54 -12.87
C VAL A 85 23.37 -15.03 -11.64
N VAL A 86 24.68 -14.83 -11.79
CA VAL A 86 25.52 -14.31 -10.70
C VAL A 86 25.44 -12.77 -10.68
N TYR A 87 24.93 -12.22 -9.59
CA TYR A 87 24.85 -10.77 -9.38
C TYR A 87 25.28 -10.38 -7.96
N GLU A 88 25.61 -9.11 -7.79
CA GLU A 88 25.92 -8.48 -6.51
C GLU A 88 25.08 -7.22 -6.35
N LEU A 89 24.40 -7.10 -5.20
CA LEU A 89 23.61 -5.92 -4.84
C LEU A 89 24.43 -4.98 -3.96
N TYR A 90 24.20 -3.68 -4.15
CA TYR A 90 24.88 -2.62 -3.44
C TYR A 90 23.87 -1.56 -2.98
N LYS A 91 24.13 -0.99 -1.81
CA LYS A 91 23.34 0.10 -1.24
C LYS A 91 24.27 1.20 -0.74
N ILE A 92 23.82 2.44 -0.84
CA ILE A 92 24.56 3.58 -0.28
C ILE A 92 24.48 3.54 1.25
N VAL A 93 25.63 3.40 1.91
CA VAL A 93 25.80 3.49 3.36
C VAL A 93 26.88 4.53 3.62
N ASN A 94 26.55 5.59 4.36
CA ASN A 94 27.45 6.71 4.67
C ASN A 94 28.09 7.40 3.43
N GLY A 95 27.46 7.31 2.25
CA GLY A 95 27.94 7.93 1.01
C GLY A 95 28.73 6.98 0.10
N ASP A 96 29.05 5.77 0.56
CA ASP A 96 29.76 4.76 -0.22
C ASP A 96 28.85 3.57 -0.58
N TRP A 97 29.18 2.86 -1.66
CA TRP A 97 28.46 1.66 -2.09
C TRP A 97 28.95 0.43 -1.33
N ASP A 98 28.13 -0.06 -0.41
CA ASP A 98 28.41 -1.28 0.33
C ASP A 98 27.62 -2.46 -0.24
N LYS A 99 28.27 -3.63 -0.32
CA LYS A 99 27.64 -4.88 -0.74
C LYS A 99 26.51 -5.24 0.24
N TYR A 100 25.37 -5.64 -0.32
CA TYR A 100 24.14 -5.89 0.42
C TYR A 100 23.53 -7.22 -0.01
N GLU A 101 22.90 -7.95 0.92
CA GLU A 101 22.20 -9.19 0.62
C GLU A 101 20.69 -8.91 0.47
N LEU A 102 20.02 -9.68 -0.39
CA LEU A 102 18.58 -9.53 -0.65
C LEU A 102 17.75 -9.77 0.62
N ASP A 103 18.09 -10.77 1.43
CA ASP A 103 17.40 -11.09 2.69
C ASP A 103 17.50 -9.96 3.74
N ASN A 104 18.54 -9.13 3.64
CA ASN A 104 18.73 -7.96 4.48
C ASN A 104 18.05 -6.71 3.91
N LEU A 105 17.52 -6.78 2.69
CA LEU A 105 16.62 -5.78 2.12
C LEU A 105 15.30 -5.90 2.89
N LYS A 106 15.26 -5.28 4.08
CA LYS A 106 14.03 -5.02 4.82
C LYS A 106 13.16 -4.08 3.99
N LEU A 107 12.44 -4.66 3.05
CA LEU A 107 11.32 -4.07 2.31
C LEU A 107 10.06 -4.07 3.17
N ASP A 108 10.18 -4.61 4.38
CA ASP A 108 9.20 -4.60 5.42
C ASP A 108 9.03 -3.18 5.98
N THR A 109 8.18 -2.41 5.34
CA THR A 109 7.37 -1.43 6.05
C THR A 109 6.13 -1.18 5.21
N MET A 110 5.03 -1.86 5.54
CA MET A 110 3.69 -1.38 5.18
C MET A 110 3.68 0.13 5.40
N PRO A 111 3.41 0.97 4.37
CA PRO A 111 3.60 2.39 4.46
C PRO A 111 2.93 2.94 5.71
N LYS A 112 3.60 3.85 6.41
CA LYS A 112 3.10 4.41 7.67
C LYS A 112 1.68 4.98 7.54
N TRP A 113 1.32 5.46 6.35
CA TRP A 113 -0.03 5.93 6.08
C TRP A 113 -1.07 4.79 6.09
N ILE A 114 -0.74 3.58 5.60
CA ILE A 114 -1.64 2.41 5.65
C ILE A 114 -1.81 1.95 7.09
N SER A 115 -0.74 1.85 7.88
CA SER A 115 -0.87 1.44 9.29
C SER A 115 -1.67 2.45 10.11
N THR A 116 -1.44 3.75 9.87
CA THR A 116 -2.22 4.83 10.47
C THR A 116 -3.68 4.78 10.00
N PHE A 117 -3.93 4.54 8.72
CA PHE A 117 -5.27 4.43 8.16
C PHE A 117 -6.04 3.24 8.72
N ILE A 118 -5.42 2.06 8.81
CA ILE A 118 -6.02 0.86 9.43
C ILE A 118 -6.33 1.14 10.90
N GLY A 119 -5.39 1.72 11.65
CA GLY A 119 -5.59 2.08 13.06
C GLY A 119 -6.78 3.04 13.25
N LEU A 120 -6.84 4.12 12.45
CA LEU A 120 -7.95 5.07 12.47
C LEU A 120 -9.29 4.41 12.10
N ASN A 121 -9.30 3.50 11.12
CA ASN A 121 -10.50 2.78 10.72
C ASN A 121 -11.00 1.82 11.79
N ILE A 122 -10.12 1.11 12.48
CA ILE A 122 -10.48 0.23 13.58
C ILE A 122 -11.09 1.06 14.73
N LEU A 123 -10.46 2.18 15.08
CA LEU A 123 -10.98 3.10 16.11
C LEU A 123 -12.34 3.67 15.72
N TRP A 124 -12.48 4.17 14.49
CA TRP A 124 -13.74 4.69 13.96
C TRP A 124 -14.83 3.61 13.99
N SER A 125 -14.52 2.40 13.51
CA SER A 125 -15.46 1.28 13.49
C SER A 125 -15.93 0.92 14.90
N GLY A 126 -15.03 0.89 15.89
CA GLY A 126 -15.39 0.62 17.28
C GLY A 126 -16.36 1.65 17.87
N ILE A 127 -16.11 2.94 17.63
CA ILE A 127 -17.00 4.03 18.07
C ILE A 127 -18.39 3.87 17.42
N MET A 128 -18.42 3.61 16.11
CA MET A 128 -19.67 3.48 15.37
C MET A 128 -20.46 2.25 15.78
N THR A 129 -19.81 1.11 16.02
CA THR A 129 -20.48 -0.10 16.53
C THR A 129 -21.09 0.14 17.90
N PHE A 130 -20.38 0.84 18.80
CA PHE A 130 -20.92 1.18 20.12
C PHE A 130 -22.15 2.10 20.01
N LEU A 131 -22.08 3.11 19.16
CA LEU A 131 -23.17 4.06 18.92
C LEU A 131 -24.38 3.36 18.27
N GLN A 132 -24.16 2.49 17.28
CA GLN A 132 -25.21 1.66 16.69
C GLN A 132 -25.87 0.75 17.72
N PHE A 133 -25.09 0.07 18.57
CA PHE A 133 -25.64 -0.78 19.61
C PHE A 133 -26.59 -0.02 20.54
N PHE A 134 -26.25 1.21 20.94
CA PHE A 134 -27.11 2.04 21.78
C PHE A 134 -28.46 2.33 21.13
N TYR A 135 -28.47 2.78 19.87
CA TYR A 135 -29.71 3.11 19.17
C TYR A 135 -30.53 1.87 18.80
N ILE A 136 -29.88 0.77 18.46
CA ILE A 136 -30.56 -0.51 18.22
C ILE A 136 -31.22 -1.00 19.50
N TYR A 137 -30.53 -0.87 20.65
CA TYR A 137 -31.11 -1.18 21.95
C TYR A 137 -32.35 -0.33 22.25
N ASP A 138 -32.25 0.98 22.03
CA ASP A 138 -33.36 1.91 22.22
C ASP A 138 -34.57 1.52 21.36
N TRP A 139 -34.30 1.11 20.11
CA TRP A 139 -35.33 0.63 19.20
C TRP A 139 -36.07 -0.59 19.71
N TYR A 140 -35.35 -1.63 20.12
CA TYR A 140 -35.99 -2.85 20.63
C TYR A 140 -36.68 -2.62 21.98
N SER A 141 -36.11 -1.76 22.83
CA SER A 141 -36.68 -1.42 24.14
C SER A 141 -37.97 -0.62 24.01
N GLU A 142 -37.97 0.47 23.24
CA GLU A 142 -39.09 1.41 23.17
C GLU A 142 -40.16 0.97 22.16
N LYS A 143 -39.77 0.49 20.97
CA LYS A 143 -40.75 0.17 19.91
C LYS A 143 -41.43 -1.17 20.12
N TYR A 144 -40.72 -2.14 20.67
CA TYR A 144 -41.24 -3.49 20.87
C TYR A 144 -41.50 -3.82 22.34
N GLU A 145 -41.23 -2.89 23.27
CA GLU A 145 -41.37 -3.07 24.72
C GLU A 145 -40.64 -4.33 25.23
N TRP A 146 -39.56 -4.71 24.55
CA TRP A 146 -38.78 -5.87 24.95
C TRP A 146 -38.02 -5.54 26.24
N GLY A 147 -38.19 -6.38 27.26
CA GLY A 147 -37.49 -6.23 28.53
C GLY A 147 -35.97 -6.19 28.35
N GLY A 148 -35.28 -5.43 29.21
CA GLY A 148 -33.88 -5.02 29.00
C GLY A 148 -32.90 -6.14 28.59
N ILE A 149 -32.99 -7.34 29.18
CA ILE A 149 -32.09 -8.45 28.81
C ILE A 149 -32.34 -8.96 27.38
N ALA A 150 -33.60 -9.07 26.96
CA ALA A 150 -33.94 -9.51 25.61
C ALA A 150 -33.48 -8.47 24.57
N SER A 151 -33.71 -7.19 24.85
CA SER A 151 -33.25 -6.08 24.01
C SER A 151 -31.73 -6.04 23.90
N ILE A 152 -30.98 -6.25 24.99
CA ILE A 152 -29.51 -6.33 24.95
C ILE A 152 -29.03 -7.45 24.02
N ILE A 153 -29.56 -8.67 24.19
CA ILE A 153 -29.12 -9.83 23.41
C ILE A 153 -29.40 -9.61 21.92
N VAL A 154 -30.61 -9.20 21.57
CA VAL A 154 -30.97 -9.01 20.15
C VAL A 154 -30.20 -7.85 19.56
N SER A 155 -30.01 -6.75 20.30
CA SER A 155 -29.25 -5.60 19.81
C SER A 155 -27.79 -5.94 19.55
N PHE A 156 -27.20 -6.83 20.35
CA PHE A 156 -25.85 -7.31 20.12
C PHE A 156 -25.74 -8.09 18.80
N PHE A 157 -26.66 -9.03 18.54
CA PHE A 157 -26.69 -9.77 17.28
C PHE A 157 -27.00 -8.87 16.08
N THR A 158 -27.96 -7.96 16.21
CA THR A 158 -28.32 -6.99 15.18
C THR A 158 -27.15 -6.06 14.86
N ALA A 159 -26.44 -5.54 15.88
CA ALA A 159 -25.26 -4.69 15.72
C ALA A 159 -24.07 -5.42 15.06
N SER A 160 -24.04 -6.75 15.13
CA SER A 160 -22.99 -7.58 14.51
C SER A 160 -23.16 -7.77 13.00
N VAL A 161 -24.34 -7.45 12.45
CA VAL A 161 -24.63 -7.58 11.02
C VAL A 161 -24.55 -6.20 10.36
N PRO A 162 -23.49 -5.87 9.60
CA PRO A 162 -23.15 -4.46 9.35
C PRO A 162 -24.22 -3.64 8.62
N ILE A 163 -24.78 -4.17 7.52
CA ILE A 163 -25.80 -3.44 6.75
C ILE A 163 -27.09 -3.34 7.55
N TYR A 164 -27.45 -4.43 8.22
CA TYR A 164 -28.67 -4.50 8.99
C TYR A 164 -28.62 -3.61 10.24
N SER A 165 -27.49 -3.58 10.96
CA SER A 165 -27.26 -2.70 12.11
C SER A 165 -27.41 -1.23 11.74
N SER A 166 -26.83 -0.82 10.61
CA SER A 166 -26.88 0.55 10.12
C SER A 166 -28.31 0.98 9.78
N VAL A 167 -29.11 0.07 9.19
CA VAL A 167 -30.53 0.31 8.88
C VAL A 167 -31.38 0.42 10.14
N VAL A 168 -31.21 -0.49 11.10
CA VAL A 168 -31.98 -0.47 12.35
C VAL A 168 -31.62 0.75 13.20
N ALA A 169 -30.34 1.10 13.28
CA ALA A 169 -29.89 2.31 13.98
C ALA A 169 -30.41 3.59 13.30
N TYR A 170 -30.43 3.63 11.96
CA TYR A 170 -31.06 4.70 11.18
C TYR A 170 -32.55 4.85 11.54
N TRP A 171 -33.32 3.76 11.51
CA TRP A 171 -34.74 3.81 11.87
C TRP A 171 -34.95 4.29 13.29
N SER A 172 -34.15 3.77 14.23
CA SER A 172 -34.17 4.19 15.62
C SER A 172 -34.06 5.71 15.79
N VAL A 173 -33.03 6.33 15.22
CA VAL A 173 -32.83 7.78 15.40
C VAL A 173 -33.87 8.62 14.68
N THR A 174 -34.34 8.17 13.51
CA THR A 174 -35.31 8.94 12.71
C THR A 174 -36.71 8.88 13.28
N GLU A 175 -37.10 7.76 13.91
CA GLU A 175 -38.45 7.59 14.47
C GLU A 175 -38.53 7.92 15.97
N LEU A 176 -37.50 7.63 16.77
CA LEU A 176 -37.52 7.88 18.22
C LEU A 176 -36.84 9.20 18.61
N SER A 177 -35.77 9.58 17.92
CA SER A 177 -34.93 10.73 18.31
C SER A 177 -35.10 11.96 17.42
N ASN A 178 -36.03 11.94 16.44
CA ASN A 178 -36.31 13.02 15.50
C ASN A 178 -35.09 13.54 14.71
N TRP A 179 -34.11 12.69 14.45
CA TRP A 179 -32.98 13.08 13.59
C TRP A 179 -33.44 13.32 12.17
N GLU A 180 -32.84 14.31 11.50
CA GLU A 180 -33.10 14.52 10.08
C GLU A 180 -32.53 13.33 9.28
N SER A 181 -33.28 12.83 8.30
CA SER A 181 -32.94 11.57 7.62
C SER A 181 -31.57 11.59 6.95
N TYR A 182 -31.13 12.73 6.42
CA TYR A 182 -29.82 12.84 5.78
C TYR A 182 -28.68 12.79 6.82
N GLU A 183 -28.86 13.34 8.02
CA GLU A 183 -27.88 13.26 9.11
C GLU A 183 -27.71 11.82 9.57
N ALA A 184 -28.83 11.11 9.75
CA ALA A 184 -28.84 9.70 10.12
C ALA A 184 -28.17 8.82 9.06
N ILE A 185 -28.44 9.05 7.76
CA ILE A 185 -27.78 8.34 6.66
C ILE A 185 -26.28 8.59 6.70
N LEU A 186 -25.85 9.86 6.80
CA LEU A 186 -24.43 10.19 6.83
C LEU A 186 -23.73 9.52 8.01
N VAL A 187 -24.31 9.56 9.21
CA VAL A 187 -23.70 8.94 10.38
C VAL A 187 -23.63 7.43 10.23
N PHE A 188 -24.75 6.73 10.03
CA PHE A 188 -24.75 5.26 10.11
C PHE A 188 -24.15 4.56 8.88
N PHE A 189 -24.08 5.23 7.73
CA PHE A 189 -23.49 4.66 6.51
C PHE A 189 -22.10 5.20 6.19
N ALA A 190 -21.61 6.25 6.86
CA ALA A 190 -20.24 6.74 6.63
C ALA A 190 -19.16 5.71 6.96
N TYR A 191 -19.46 4.74 7.83
CA TYR A 191 -18.56 3.62 8.13
C TYR A 191 -18.15 2.83 6.87
N TYR A 192 -18.95 2.85 5.79
CA TYR A 192 -18.61 2.19 4.53
C TYR A 192 -17.68 2.99 3.62
N PHE A 193 -17.53 4.30 3.82
CA PHE A 193 -16.71 5.14 2.93
C PHE A 193 -15.24 4.72 2.87
N PRO A 194 -14.58 4.33 3.97
CA PRO A 194 -13.20 3.85 3.90
C PRO A 194 -13.05 2.57 3.08
N PHE A 195 -14.00 1.64 3.17
CA PHE A 195 -14.02 0.44 2.34
C PHE A 195 -14.25 0.77 0.86
N LEU A 196 -15.17 1.69 0.58
CA LEU A 196 -15.41 2.19 -0.77
C LEU A 196 -14.16 2.87 -1.34
N TRP A 197 -13.44 3.65 -0.52
CA TRP A 197 -12.19 4.28 -0.91
C TRP A 197 -11.10 3.25 -1.23
N ILE A 198 -10.92 2.21 -0.40
CA ILE A 198 -9.98 1.12 -0.68
C ILE A 198 -10.37 0.41 -1.98
N MET A 199 -11.65 0.08 -2.16
CA MET A 199 -12.15 -0.56 -3.38
C MET A 199 -11.89 0.30 -4.62
N ILE A 200 -12.14 1.61 -4.55
CA ILE A 200 -11.82 2.55 -5.63
C ILE A 200 -10.31 2.54 -5.88
N LYS A 201 -9.47 2.62 -4.84
CA LYS A 201 -8.01 2.60 -5.01
C LYS A 201 -7.57 1.33 -5.74
N VAL A 202 -7.99 0.15 -5.28
CA VAL A 202 -7.66 -1.14 -5.89
C VAL A 202 -8.16 -1.24 -7.34
N LEU A 203 -9.39 -0.76 -7.61
CA LEU A 203 -9.96 -0.79 -8.96
C LEU A 203 -9.29 0.19 -9.93
N TYR A 204 -8.79 1.31 -9.43
CA TYR A 204 -8.21 2.40 -10.24
C TYR A 204 -6.67 2.36 -10.31
N GLU A 205 -5.96 1.71 -9.38
CA GLU A 205 -4.49 1.50 -9.43
C GLU A 205 -4.07 0.86 -10.76
N ASN A 206 -4.81 -0.17 -11.21
CA ASN A 206 -4.56 -0.82 -12.51
C ASN A 206 -4.90 0.04 -13.75
N ARG A 207 -5.59 1.17 -13.60
CA ARG A 207 -6.06 2.01 -14.72
C ARG A 207 -5.33 3.34 -14.86
N TRP A 208 -4.83 3.92 -13.77
CA TRP A 208 -4.12 5.20 -13.81
C TRP A 208 -2.82 5.13 -14.64
N TYR A 209 -2.13 3.99 -14.65
CA TYR A 209 -0.95 3.77 -15.49
C TYR A 209 -1.20 3.80 -17.00
N ARG A 210 -2.44 3.57 -17.47
CA ARG A 210 -2.74 3.60 -18.92
C ARG A 210 -3.00 5.00 -19.47
N PHE A 211 -3.16 6.02 -18.63
CA PHE A 211 -3.48 7.37 -19.08
C PHE A 211 -2.28 8.33 -19.04
N TRP A 212 -1.13 7.87 -18.53
CA TRP A 212 0.11 8.64 -18.43
C TRP A 212 1.25 8.12 -19.31
N HIS A 213 0.93 7.28 -20.29
CA HIS A 213 1.81 6.93 -21.41
C HIS A 213 1.12 7.21 -22.74
#